data_AF-X6PCB6-F1
#
_entry.id   AF-X6PCB6-F1
#
_cell.length_a   1.000
_cell.length_b   1.000
_cell.length_c   1.000
_cell.angle_alpha   90.00
_cell.angle_beta   90.00
_cell.angle_gamma   90.00
#
_symmetry.space_group_name_H-M   'P 1'
#
loop_
_entity.id
_entity.type
_entity.pdbx_description
1 polymer ?
#
loop_
_entity_poly.entity_id
_entity_poly.type
_entity_poly.pdbx_seq_one_letter_code
_entity_poly.pdbx_strand_id
1 'polypeptide(L)' 'NGIDNSNVICSGSIDNTIRFWDIRLNNNQLYMIKGNDKKDNGISCLKFIELKKKNKTNNTKYNLNLCYGSRIGPIRIWG' A
#
# COMPACT_ATOMS: atom_id res chain seq x y z
N ASN A 1 -7.83 2.83 22.48
CA ASN A 1 -7.14 1.61 22.01
C ASN A 1 -6.70 1.80 20.58
N GLY A 2 -5.57 2.49 20.40
CA GLY A 2 -5.00 2.71 19.07
C GLY A 2 -4.53 1.39 18.51
N ILE A 3 -4.98 1.03 17.31
CA ILE A 3 -4.34 -0.03 16.53
C ILE A 3 -2.94 0.50 16.25
N ASP A 4 -1.97 0.04 17.03
CA ASP A 4 -0.57 0.28 16.72
C ASP A 4 -0.28 -0.51 15.43
N ASN A 5 -0.11 0.24 14.32
CA ASN A 5 0.16 -0.31 12.99
C ASN A 5 1.55 -0.98 12.92
N SER A 6 2.31 -1.02 14.02
CA SER A 6 3.58 -1.74 14.17
C SER A 6 3.49 -3.23 13.80
N ASN A 7 2.29 -3.80 13.80
CA ASN A 7 2.04 -5.22 13.55
C ASN A 7 1.55 -5.53 12.12
N VAL A 8 1.53 -4.54 11.23
CA VAL A 8 1.08 -4.75 9.84
C VAL A 8 2.26 -4.82 8.90
N ILE A 9 2.36 -5.92 8.16
CA ILE A 9 3.32 -6.05 7.05
C ILE A 9 2.63 -5.66 5.75
N CYS A 10 3.29 -4.84 4.94
CA CYS A 10 2.91 -4.55 3.56
C CYS A 10 3.93 -5.20 2.62
N SER A 11 3.47 -6.03 1.68
CA SER A 11 4.32 -6.77 0.75
C SER A 11 3.87 -6.60 -0.69
N GLY A 12 4.80 -6.37 -1.62
CA GLY A 12 4.57 -6.42 -3.06
C GLY A 12 5.03 -7.75 -3.66
N SER A 13 4.30 -8.27 -4.64
CA SER A 13 4.53 -9.60 -5.22
C SER A 13 4.67 -9.56 -6.75
N ILE A 14 5.26 -10.62 -7.30
CA ILE A 14 5.40 -10.84 -8.74
C ILE A 14 4.04 -11.07 -9.43
N ASP A 15 3.02 -11.49 -8.68
CA ASP A 15 1.63 -11.65 -9.15
C ASP A 15 0.89 -10.30 -9.32
N ASN A 16 1.61 -9.17 -9.34
CA ASN A 16 1.08 -7.80 -9.39
C ASN A 16 0.20 -7.42 -8.20
N THR A 17 0.23 -8.15 -7.08
CA THR A 17 -0.52 -7.78 -5.89
C THR A 17 0.34 -7.08 -4.84
N ILE A 18 -0.29 -6.17 -4.11
CA ILE A 18 0.21 -5.64 -2.84
C ILE A 18 -0.73 -6.13 -1.75
N ARG A 19 -0.18 -6.77 -0.72
CA ARG A 19 -0.95 -7.40 0.35
C ARG A 19 -0.55 -6.86 1.70
N PHE A 20 -1.53 -6.77 2.59
CA PHE A 20 -1.37 -6.38 3.97
C PHE A 20 -1.68 -7.55 4.87
N TRP A 21 -0.87 -7.74 5.90
CA TRP A 21 -0.94 -8.87 6.81
C TRP A 21 -0.90 -8.38 8.25
N ASP A 22 -1.76 -8.90 9.12
CA ASP A 22 -1.61 -8.72 10.57
C ASP A 22 -0.79 -9.88 11.12
N ILE A 23 0.41 -9.59 11.64
CA ILE A 23 1.30 -10.65 12.16
C ILE A 23 0.76 -11.28 13.46
N ARG A 24 -0.20 -10.63 14.13
CA ARG A 24 -0.83 -11.17 15.35
C ARG A 24 -1.94 -12.14 15.03
N LEU A 25 -2.54 -12.01 13.84
CA LEU A 25 -3.59 -12.90 13.36
C LEU A 25 -2.92 -13.93 12.45
N ASN A 26 -2.63 -15.12 12.97
CA ASN A 26 -1.99 -16.28 12.30
C ASN A 26 -2.03 -16.29 10.76
N ASN A 27 -1.16 -15.49 10.13
CA ASN A 27 -1.04 -15.27 8.68
C ASN A 27 -2.30 -14.77 7.94
N ASN A 28 -3.18 -14.00 8.59
CA ASN A 28 -4.37 -13.46 7.94
C ASN A 28 -4.03 -12.24 7.08
N GLN A 29 -4.39 -12.35 5.80
CA GLN A 29 -4.40 -11.23 4.87
C GLN A 29 -5.51 -10.26 5.27
N LEU A 30 -5.14 -9.04 5.66
CA LEU A 30 -6.09 -7.97 5.99
C LEU A 30 -6.68 -7.35 4.73
N TYR A 31 -5.83 -7.11 3.73
CA TYR A 31 -6.22 -6.37 2.54
C TYR A 31 -5.31 -6.72 1.36
N MET A 32 -5.85 -6.58 0.15
CA MET A 32 -5.11 -6.80 -1.09
C MET A 32 -5.48 -5.72 -2.11
N ILE A 33 -4.46 -5.11 -2.69
CA ILE A 33 -4.53 -4.24 -3.85
C ILE A 33 -4.06 -5.05 -5.05
N LYS A 34 -4.89 -5.11 -6.09
CA LYS A 34 -4.49 -5.65 -7.38
C LYS A 34 -3.91 -4.53 -8.23
N GLY A 35 -2.67 -4.70 -8.68
CA GLY A 35 -2.04 -3.86 -9.69
C GLY A 35 -2.60 -4.17 -11.07
N ASN A 36 -1.96 -3.63 -12.12
CA ASN A 36 -2.42 -3.87 -13.48
C ASN A 36 -1.78 -5.13 -14.04
N ASP A 37 -2.50 -6.25 -13.91
CA ASP A 37 -2.02 -7.62 -14.14
C ASP A 37 -1.30 -7.87 -15.47
N LYS A 38 -1.66 -7.15 -16.54
CA LYS A 38 -1.13 -7.38 -17.89
C LYS A 38 0.14 -6.60 -18.23
N LYS A 39 0.45 -5.54 -17.48
CA LYS A 39 1.54 -4.63 -17.85
C LYS A 39 2.69 -4.68 -16.86
N ASP A 40 2.41 -4.84 -15.57
CA ASP A 40 3.36 -4.41 -14.53
C ASP A 40 4.49 -5.41 -14.21
N ASN A 41 4.33 -6.70 -14.56
CA ASN A 41 5.31 -7.78 -14.34
C ASN A 41 5.83 -7.88 -12.89
N GLY A 42 4.98 -7.57 -11.92
CA GLY A 42 5.28 -7.61 -10.50
C GLY A 42 5.59 -6.25 -9.91
N ILE A 43 5.39 -6.16 -8.59
CA ILE A 43 5.74 -5.01 -7.78
C ILE A 43 7.23 -5.06 -7.44
N SER A 44 7.98 -4.00 -7.75
CA SER A 44 9.43 -3.91 -7.52
C SER A 44 9.79 -3.02 -6.34
N CYS A 45 8.98 -2.01 -6.03
CA CYS A 45 9.21 -1.11 -4.91
C CYS A 45 7.90 -0.52 -4.36
N LEU A 46 7.93 -0.12 -3.09
CA LEU A 46 6.80 0.43 -2.34
C LEU A 46 7.29 1.61 -1.49
N LYS A 47 6.49 2.68 -1.42
CA LYS A 47 6.75 3.81 -0.52
C LYS A 47 5.44 4.46 -0.10
N PHE A 48 5.24 4.60 1.21
CA PHE A 48 4.17 5.44 1.74
C PHE A 48 4.58 6.90 1.68
N ILE A 49 3.69 7.75 1.17
CA ILE A 49 3.85 9.20 1.14
C ILE A 49 2.63 9.87 1.74
N GLU A 50 2.88 10.96 2.47
CA GLU A 50 1.81 11.84 2.91
C GLU A 50 1.61 12.92 1.82
N LEU A 51 0.44 12.91 1.17
CA LEU A 51 0.10 13.98 0.23
C LEU A 51 -0.61 15.10 0.99
N LYS A 52 0.02 16.27 1.06
CA LYS A 52 -0.61 17.48 1.61
C LYS A 52 -1.70 17.96 0.64
N LYS A 53 -2.96 17.67 0.96
CA LYS A 53 -4.10 18.28 0.24
C LYS A 53 -4.13 19.78 0.55
N LYS A 54 -4.31 20.59 -0.50
CA LYS A 54 -4.28 22.07 -0.44
C LYS A 54 -5.41 22.67 0.42
N ASN A 55 -6.46 21.90 0.70
CA ASN A 55 -7.61 22.32 1.51
C ASN A 55 -7.58 21.59 2.87
N LYS A 56 -7.21 22.32 3.93
CA LYS A 56 -7.28 21.87 5.32
C LYS A 56 -8.75 21.76 5.75
N THR A 57 -9.34 20.59 5.67
CA THR A 57 -10.51 20.24 6.49
C THR A 57 -10.02 19.44 7.69
N ASN A 58 -10.39 19.87 8.90
CA ASN A 58 -9.84 19.44 10.19
C ASN A 58 -10.17 18.00 10.62
N ASN A 59 -10.47 17.08 9.69
CA ASN A 59 -10.54 15.65 9.99
C ASN A 59 -9.25 14.98 9.51
N THR A 60 -8.20 15.09 10.33
CA THR A 60 -6.87 14.51 10.11
C THR A 60 -6.89 12.99 10.30
N LYS A 61 -7.61 12.29 9.42
CA LYS A 61 -7.30 10.90 9.10
C LYS A 61 -6.16 10.97 8.10
N TYR A 62 -4.96 10.58 8.52
CA TYR A 62 -3.74 10.61 7.69
C TYR A 62 -4.04 10.16 6.26
N ASN A 63 -3.95 11.07 5.29
CA ASN A 63 -4.13 10.75 3.87
C ASN A 63 -2.82 10.15 3.34
N LEU A 64 -2.47 8.97 3.85
CA LEU A 64 -1.34 8.19 3.38
C LEU A 64 -1.68 7.61 2.01
N ASN A 65 -0.85 7.91 1.04
CA ASN A 65 -0.92 7.31 -0.28
C ASN A 65 0.22 6.31 -0.41
N LEU A 66 -0.05 5.18 -1.04
CA LEU A 66 0.93 4.17 -1.35
C LEU A 66 1.40 4.36 -2.79
N CYS A 67 2.67 4.73 -2.96
CA CYS A 67 3.34 4.70 -4.26
C CYS A 67 3.98 3.33 -4.44
N TYR A 68 3.85 2.76 -5.64
CA TYR A 68 4.48 1.49 -5.95
C TYR A 68 4.99 1.47 -7.38
N GLY A 69 6.18 0.89 -7.55
CA GLY A 69 6.81 0.68 -8.84
C GLY A 69 6.55 -0.72 -9.37
N SER A 70 6.37 -0.80 -10.68
CA SER A 70 6.29 -2.05 -11.43
C SER A 70 7.67 -2.42 -12.00
N ARG A 71 7.91 -3.70 -12.30
CA ARG A 71 9.19 -4.12 -12.93
C ARG A 71 9.41 -3.55 -14.32
N ILE A 72 8.35 -3.13 -15.00
CA ILE A 72 8.42 -2.50 -16.32
C ILE A 72 8.60 -0.98 -16.29
N GLY A 73 8.72 -0.36 -15.10
CA GLY A 73 9.08 1.05 -14.95
C GLY A 73 7.99 2.01 -14.45
N PRO A 74 6.70 1.89 -14.83
CA PRO A 74 5.64 2.74 -14.30
C PRO A 74 5.56 2.73 -12.78
N ILE A 75 5.43 3.94 -12.22
CA ILE A 75 5.06 4.19 -10.82
C ILE A 75 3.58 4.49 -10.77
N ARG A 76 2.87 3.87 -9.83
CA ARG A 76 1.44 4.07 -9.58
C ARG A 76 1.23 4.56 -8.16
N ILE A 77 0.10 5.23 -7.93
CA ILE A 77 -0.30 5.76 -6.63
C ILE A 77 -1.67 5.16 -6.29
N TRP A 78 -1.81 4.67 -5.06
CA TRP A 78 -3.05 4.19 -4.48
C TRP A 78 -3.37 5.02 -3.22
N GLY A 79 -4.58 5.57 -3.12
CA GLY A 79 -5.02 6.40 -2.00
C GLY A 79 -6.35 7.10 -2.27
#